data_AF-A0A0T6TL62-F1
#
_entry.id   AF-A0A0T6TL62-F1
#
_cell.length_a   1.000
_cell.length_b   1.000
_cell.length_c   1.000
_cell.angle_alpha   90.00
_cell.angle_beta   90.00
_cell.angle_gamma   90.00
#
_symmetry.space_group_name_H-M   'P 1'
#
loop_
_entity.id
_entity.type
_entity.pdbx_description
1 polymer ?
#
loop_
_entity_poly.entity_id
_entity_poly.type
_entity_poly.pdbx_seq_one_letter_code
_entity_poly.pdbx_strand_id
1 'polypeptide(L)'
;MECRSGCAACCIAPSISSAIPGMPDGKPAGVPCIQLDSALGCKIFGQPERPAVCGGFRPMMDVCGSHRAEAIWLIGELERLTT
;
A
#
# COMPACT_ATOMS: atom_id res chain seq x y z
N MET A 1 9.97 2.59 11.48
CA MET A 1 9.16 3.79 11.78
C MET A 1 7.70 3.36 11.96
N GLU A 2 6.82 4.22 12.47
CA GLU A 2 5.39 3.90 12.56
C GLU A 2 4.67 4.16 11.23
N CYS A 3 3.61 3.38 10.97
CA CYS A 3 2.76 3.59 9.80
C CYS A 3 2.01 4.90 9.95
N ARG A 4 2.05 5.77 8.93
CA ARG A 4 1.32 7.04 8.93
C ARG A 4 -0.12 6.81 8.43
N SER A 5 -1.09 6.91 9.32
CA SER A 5 -2.51 6.97 8.95
C SER A 5 -2.76 8.11 7.96
N GLY A 6 -3.60 7.89 6.94
CA GLY A 6 -3.85 8.87 5.87
C GLY A 6 -2.74 8.98 4.80
N CYS A 7 -1.69 8.16 4.86
CA CYS A 7 -0.62 8.19 3.85
C CYS A 7 -1.06 7.57 2.51
N ALA A 8 -1.86 6.50 2.54
CA ALA A 8 -2.30 5.71 1.38
C ALA A 8 -1.22 5.14 0.44
N ALA A 9 0.08 5.37 0.70
CA ALA A 9 1.14 5.03 -0.25
C ALA A 9 1.17 3.53 -0.60
N CYS A 10 1.16 2.64 0.40
CA CYS A 10 1.11 1.19 0.17
C CYS A 10 -0.21 0.70 -0.45
N CYS A 11 -1.30 1.48 -0.36
CA CYS A 11 -2.57 1.16 -0.99
C CYS A 11 -2.67 1.66 -2.44
N ILE A 12 -1.79 2.57 -2.87
CA ILE A 12 -1.83 3.18 -4.21
C ILE A 12 -0.62 2.72 -5.03
N ALA A 13 0.59 2.94 -4.53
CA ALA A 13 1.80 2.85 -5.32
C ALA A 13 2.14 1.43 -5.81
N PRO A 14 2.23 0.40 -4.94
CA PRO A 14 2.77 -0.88 -5.38
C PRO A 14 1.73 -1.71 -6.15
N SER A 15 2.14 -2.59 -7.07
CA SER A 15 1.31 -3.71 -7.48
C SER A 15 1.24 -4.76 -6.38
N ILE A 16 0.11 -5.47 -6.35
CA ILE A 16 -0.16 -6.55 -5.41
C ILE A 16 -0.76 -7.68 -6.23
N SER A 17 -0.04 -8.78 -6.42
CA SER A 17 -0.54 -9.92 -7.22
C SER A 17 -1.46 -10.86 -6.44
N SER A 18 -1.48 -10.77 -5.10
CA SER A 18 -2.38 -11.56 -4.27
C SER A 18 -3.77 -10.92 -4.19
N ALA A 19 -4.81 -11.76 -4.09
CA ALA A 19 -6.19 -11.30 -3.94
C ALA A 19 -6.38 -10.31 -2.78
N ILE A 20 -7.23 -9.32 -3.00
CA ILE A 20 -7.72 -8.36 -2.02
C ILE A 20 -9.25 -8.53 -1.95
N PRO A 21 -9.92 -8.42 -0.79
CA PRO A 21 -11.38 -8.39 -0.76
C PRO A 21 -11.94 -7.32 -1.70
N GLY A 22 -12.64 -7.75 -2.76
CA GLY A 22 -13.16 -6.88 -3.83
C GLY A 22 -12.21 -6.64 -5.03
N MET A 23 -11.00 -7.21 -5.02
CA MET A 23 -10.08 -7.25 -6.17
C MET A 23 -9.42 -8.65 -6.25
N PRO A 24 -10.08 -9.66 -6.86
CA PRO A 24 -9.62 -11.05 -6.85
C PRO A 24 -8.28 -11.25 -7.57
N ASP A 25 -8.03 -10.49 -8.63
CA ASP A 25 -6.78 -10.53 -9.40
C ASP A 25 -5.68 -9.62 -8.82
N GLY A 26 -5.87 -9.13 -7.60
CA GLY A 26 -4.96 -8.20 -6.96
C GLY A 26 -5.15 -6.76 -7.42
N LYS A 27 -4.08 -5.96 -7.38
CA LYS A 27 -4.10 -4.52 -7.62
C LYS A 27 -2.92 -4.10 -8.49
N PRO A 28 -3.13 -3.43 -9.63
CA PRO A 28 -2.03 -2.84 -10.40
C PRO A 28 -1.31 -1.72 -9.64
N ALA A 29 -0.05 -1.45 -10.02
CA ALA A 29 0.70 -0.30 -9.53
C ALA A 29 0.00 1.01 -9.88
N GLY A 30 0.06 1.99 -8.97
CA GLY A 30 -0.59 3.30 -9.14
C GLY A 30 -2.12 3.30 -9.05
N VAL A 31 -2.79 2.14 -9.11
CA VAL A 31 -4.25 2.04 -8.95
C VAL A 31 -4.60 2.05 -7.47
N PRO A 32 -5.53 2.93 -7.02
CA PRO A 32 -6.03 2.91 -5.65
C PRO A 32 -6.74 1.59 -5.30
N CYS A 33 -6.37 0.99 -4.16
CA CYS A 33 -7.02 -0.21 -3.64
C CYS A 33 -8.51 0.05 -3.35
N ILE A 34 -9.39 -0.93 -3.63
CA ILE A 34 -10.83 -0.85 -3.29
C ILE A 34 -11.08 -0.66 -1.78
N GLN A 35 -10.09 -1.02 -0.95
CA GLN A 35 -10.15 -0.86 0.50
C GLN A 35 -9.68 0.52 0.98
N LEU A 36 -9.23 1.41 0.08
CA LEU A 36 -8.89 2.78 0.42
C LEU A 36 -10.17 3.62 0.57
N ASP A 37 -10.30 4.33 1.69
CA ASP A 37 -11.41 5.25 1.95
C ASP A 37 -11.06 6.71 1.56
N SER A 38 -12.04 7.61 1.70
CA SER A 38 -11.88 9.04 1.40
C SER A 38 -10.93 9.77 2.36
N ALA A 39 -10.66 9.21 3.53
CA ALA A 39 -9.69 9.73 4.50
C ALA A 39 -8.27 9.19 4.25
N LEU A 40 -8.04 8.52 3.12
CA LEU A 40 -6.76 7.91 2.75
C LEU A 40 -6.32 6.79 3.72
N GLY A 41 -7.29 6.16 4.39
CA GLY A 41 -7.13 5.01 5.27
C GLY A 41 -7.52 3.68 4.59
N CYS A 42 -7.00 2.56 5.10
CA CYS A 42 -7.43 1.24 4.67
C CYS A 42 -8.59 0.77 5.55
N LYS A 43 -9.76 0.55 4.96
CA LYS A 43 -11.01 0.12 5.64
C LYS A 43 -10.84 -1.15 6.47
N ILE A 44 -9.94 -2.03 6.05
CA ILE A 44 -9.65 -3.31 6.71
C ILE A 44 -8.30 -3.32 7.43
N PHE A 45 -7.75 -2.15 7.80
CA PHE A 45 -6.49 -2.09 8.54
C PHE A 45 -6.59 -2.82 9.90
N GLY A 46 -5.81 -3.87 10.08
CA GLY A 46 -5.78 -4.66 11.33
C GLY A 46 -6.89 -5.71 11.42
N GLN A 47 -7.74 -5.83 10.41
CA GLN A 47 -8.79 -6.85 10.33
C GLN A 47 -8.24 -8.16 9.73
N PRO A 48 -8.82 -9.33 10.09
CA PRO A 48 -8.36 -10.63 9.59
C PRO A 48 -8.49 -10.80 8.07
N GLU A 49 -9.39 -10.06 7.43
CA GLU A 49 -9.59 -10.05 5.98
C GLU A 49 -8.49 -9.28 5.22
N ARG A 50 -7.61 -8.55 5.94
CA ARG A 50 -6.49 -7.84 5.33
C ARG A 50 -5.51 -8.84 4.71
N PRO A 51 -5.16 -8.71 3.42
CA PRO A 51 -4.23 -9.62 2.77
C PRO A 51 -2.90 -9.72 3.53
N ALA A 52 -2.34 -10.93 3.60
CA ALA A 52 -1.10 -11.20 4.35
C ALA A 52 0.07 -10.31 3.90
N VAL A 53 0.19 -10.02 2.60
CA VAL A 53 1.20 -9.10 2.07
C VAL A 53 1.03 -7.67 2.63
N CYS A 54 -0.21 -7.21 2.76
CA CYS A 54 -0.52 -5.90 3.33
C CYS A 54 -0.29 -5.88 4.84
N GLY A 55 -0.58 -6.97 5.55
CA GLY A 55 -0.39 -7.11 7.00
C GLY A 55 1.06 -7.34 7.41
N GLY A 56 1.86 -7.98 6.56
CA GLY A 56 3.29 -8.23 6.76
C GLY A 56 4.19 -7.04 6.43
N PHE A 57 3.68 -6.04 5.71
CA PHE A 57 4.43 -4.83 5.38
C PHE A 57 4.81 -4.04 6.63
N ARG A 58 6.12 -3.88 6.86
CA ARG A 58 6.67 -3.08 7.96
C ARG A 58 7.12 -1.71 7.43
N PRO A 59 6.73 -0.59 8.06
CA PRO A 59 7.16 0.73 7.63
C PRO A 59 8.66 0.96 7.89
N MET A 60 9.38 1.32 6.83
CA MET A 60 10.82 1.58 6.83
C MET A 60 11.12 2.90 6.12
N MET A 61 12.20 3.58 6.50
CA MET A 61 12.50 4.93 6.00
C MET A 61 12.82 4.96 4.50
N ASP A 62 13.53 3.94 4.02
CA ASP A 62 13.86 3.69 2.62
C ASP A 62 12.65 3.41 1.71
N VAL A 63 11.52 3.00 2.28
CA VAL A 63 10.27 2.76 1.55
C VAL A 63 9.26 3.90 1.75
N CYS A 64 9.14 4.40 2.98
CA CYS A 64 8.07 5.32 3.37
C CYS A 64 8.49 6.78 3.38
N GLY A 65 9.78 7.10 3.39
CA GLY A 65 10.27 8.47 3.46
C GLY A 65 9.71 9.29 4.62
N SER A 66 9.82 10.60 4.49
CA SER A 66 9.34 11.61 5.44
C SER A 66 7.87 12.00 5.23
N HIS A 67 7.36 11.96 4.00
CA HIS A 67 5.98 12.36 3.67
C HIS A 67 5.32 11.46 2.61
N ARG A 68 4.01 11.64 2.41
CA ARG A 68 3.20 10.81 1.49
C ARG A 68 3.73 10.79 0.06
N ALA A 69 4.00 11.96 -0.52
CA ALA A 69 4.47 12.03 -1.90
C ALA A 69 5.82 11.30 -2.11
N GLU A 70 6.72 11.39 -1.14
CA GLU A 70 7.99 10.66 -1.14
C GLU A 70 7.76 9.15 -1.01
N ALA A 71 6.86 8.70 -0.12
CA ALA A 71 6.51 7.30 0.01
C ALA A 71 5.97 6.71 -1.31
N ILE A 72 5.09 7.44 -2.01
CA ILE A 72 4.55 7.01 -3.30
C ILE A 72 5.67 6.90 -4.33
N TRP A 73 6.57 7.89 -4.38
CA TRP A 73 7.71 7.90 -5.30
C TRP A 73 8.68 6.75 -5.01
N LEU A 74 9.09 6.56 -3.75
CA LEU A 74 10.02 5.49 -3.34
C LEU A 74 9.46 4.11 -3.67
N ILE A 75 8.20 3.83 -3.32
CA ILE A 75 7.57 2.54 -3.62
C ILE A 75 7.49 2.31 -5.14
N GLY A 76 7.10 3.34 -5.90
CA GLY A 76 7.04 3.24 -7.37
C GLY A 76 8.42 3.01 -8.00
N GLU A 77 9.46 3.65 -7.49
CA GLU A 77 10.83 3.45 -7.98
C GLU A 77 11.35 2.06 -7.63
N LEU A 78 11.11 1.58 -6.40
CA LEU A 78 11.45 0.21 -6.01
C LEU A 78 10.78 -0.80 -6.95
N GLU A 79 9.50 -0.62 -7.25
CA GLU A 79 8.78 -1.50 -8.15
C GLU A 79 9.35 -1.49 -9.58
N ARG A 80 9.66 -0.30 -10.11
CA ARG A 80 10.30 -0.15 -11.42
C ARG A 80 11.65 -0.86 -11.51
N LEU A 81 12.36 -0.97 -10.38
CA LEU A 81 13.67 -1.62 -10.30
C LEU A 81 13.58 -3.13 -10.10
N THR A 82 12.43 -3.68 -9.70
CA THR A 82 12.26 -5.10 -9.35
C THR A 82 11.18 -5.85 -10.14
N THR A 83 10.57 -5.21 -11.14
CA THR A 83 9.56 -5.80 -12.04
C THR A 83 10.17 -6.08 -13.40
#